data_AF-A0A3P8HB17-F1
#
_entry.id   AF-A0A3P8HB17-F1
#
_cell.length_a   1.000
_cell.length_b   1.000
_cell.length_c   1.000
_cell.angle_alpha   90.00
_cell.angle_beta   90.00
_cell.angle_gamma   90.00
#
_symmetry.space_group_name_H-M   'P 1'
#
loop_
_entity.id
_entity.type
_entity.pdbx_description
1 polymer ?
#
loop_
_entity_poly.entity_id
_entity_poly.type
_entity_poly.pdbx_seq_one_letter_code
_entity_poly.pdbx_strand_id
1 'polypeptide(L)'
;MKRGDEPLKHNESWRKTTCPKCGNPANRETDTLDTFVDSSWYYLRYLDPQNNSSICDRSKAANSLPVDVYIGGMEHGKLLLSVCESNLLKLHKS
;
A
#
# COMPACT_ATOMS: atom_id res chain seq x y z
N MET A 1 -24.73 2.12 14.40
CA MET A 1 -23.81 1.33 13.56
C MET A 1 -24.49 0.00 13.26
N LYS A 2 -24.75 -0.32 11.99
CA LYS A 2 -25.12 -1.69 11.63
C LYS A 2 -23.82 -2.49 11.56
N ARG A 3 -23.82 -3.72 12.08
CA ARG A 3 -22.68 -4.63 11.93
C ARG A 3 -22.47 -4.88 10.43
N GLY A 4 -21.32 -4.50 9.89
CA GLY A 4 -20.96 -4.67 8.49
C GLY A 4 -20.79 -3.38 7.66
N ASP A 5 -21.16 -2.21 8.19
CA ASP A 5 -20.84 -0.93 7.54
C ASP A 5 -19.43 -0.46 7.91
N GLU A 6 -18.74 0.21 6.98
CA GLU A 6 -17.41 0.79 7.18
C GLU A 6 -17.49 1.91 8.23
N PRO A 7 -16.63 1.92 9.27
CA PRO A 7 -16.68 2.96 10.30
C PRO A 7 -16.55 4.40 9.75
N LEU A 8 -15.77 4.58 8.69
CA LEU A 8 -15.55 5.89 8.04
C LEU A 8 -16.80 6.43 7.31
N LYS A 9 -17.75 5.55 6.95
CA LYS A 9 -19.01 5.93 6.30
C LYS A 9 -19.90 6.79 7.18
N HIS A 10 -19.79 6.64 8.49
CA HIS A 10 -20.56 7.40 9.47
C HIS A 10 -19.89 8.72 9.88
N ASN A 11 -18.64 8.96 9.48
CA ASN A 11 -17.95 10.22 9.75
C ASN A 11 -18.18 11.21 8.61
N GLU A 12 -19.27 11.98 8.67
CA GLU A 12 -19.64 12.91 7.59
C GLU A 12 -18.62 14.02 7.34
N SER A 13 -17.99 14.55 8.40
CA SER A 13 -17.02 15.65 8.28
C SER A 13 -15.75 15.20 7.58
N TRP A 14 -15.34 13.94 7.76
CA TRP A 14 -14.23 13.34 7.04
C TRP A 14 -14.63 12.91 5.61
N ARG A 15 -15.81 12.28 5.46
CA ARG A 15 -16.28 11.70 4.19
C ARG A 15 -16.56 12.77 3.13
N LYS A 16 -17.19 13.88 3.49
CA LYS A 16 -17.55 14.93 2.52
C LYS A 16 -16.30 15.70 2.09
N THR A 17 -16.10 15.83 0.79
CA THR A 17 -14.96 16.55 0.20
C THR A 17 -15.35 17.19 -1.12
N THR A 18 -14.40 17.82 -1.80
CA THR A 18 -14.58 18.37 -3.14
C THR A 18 -13.79 17.53 -4.14
N CYS A 19 -14.33 17.38 -5.34
CA CYS A 19 -13.65 16.66 -6.41
C CYS A 19 -12.41 17.46 -6.86
N PRO A 20 -11.20 16.87 -6.89
CA PRO A 20 -10.00 17.59 -7.32
C PRO A 20 -9.99 17.92 -8.83
N LYS A 21 -10.88 17.32 -9.62
CA LYS A 21 -10.98 17.54 -11.07
C LYS A 21 -11.99 18.61 -11.47
N CYS A 22 -13.14 18.70 -10.80
CA CYS A 22 -14.22 19.62 -11.17
C CYS A 22 -14.69 20.55 -10.04
N GLY A 23 -14.22 20.38 -8.81
CA GLY A 23 -14.58 21.23 -7.67
C GLY A 23 -15.94 20.94 -7.01
N ASN A 24 -16.78 20.10 -7.63
CA ASN A 24 -18.11 19.77 -7.10
C ASN A 24 -18.06 18.96 -5.79
N PRO A 25 -19.14 18.98 -4.98
CA PRO A 25 -19.26 18.12 -3.80
C PRO A 25 -19.06 16.64 -4.16
N ALA A 26 -18.23 15.96 -3.37
CA ALA A 26 -17.86 14.56 -3.55
C ALA A 26 -17.76 13.86 -2.18
N ASN A 27 -17.65 12.53 -2.21
CA ASN A 27 -17.41 11.72 -1.02
C ASN A 27 -16.06 11.00 -1.17
N ARG A 28 -15.32 10.87 -0.07
CA ARG A 28 -14.14 9.99 0.01
C ARG A 28 -14.57 8.53 -0.04
N GLU A 29 -13.67 7.70 -0.55
CA GLU A 29 -13.75 6.25 -0.36
C GLU A 29 -13.70 5.94 1.13
N THR A 30 -14.61 5.10 1.59
CA THR A 30 -14.76 4.74 3.00
C THR A 30 -14.11 3.39 3.32
N ASP A 31 -13.85 2.59 2.29
CA ASP A 31 -13.12 1.34 2.41
C ASP A 31 -11.66 1.60 2.78
N THR A 32 -11.14 0.78 3.68
CA THR A 32 -9.72 0.76 4.03
C THR A 32 -9.00 -0.27 3.18
N LEU A 33 -7.73 -0.02 2.88
CA LEU A 33 -6.87 -1.03 2.26
C LEU A 33 -6.65 -2.18 3.23
N ASP A 34 -6.57 -3.39 2.67
CA ASP A 34 -6.29 -4.61 3.42
C ASP A 34 -4.82 -4.66 3.88
N THR A 35 -4.53 -5.40 4.95
CA THR A 35 -3.19 -5.53 5.54
C THR A 35 -2.16 -6.13 4.59
N PHE A 36 -2.59 -6.90 3.58
CA PHE A 36 -1.70 -7.40 2.53
C PHE A 36 -1.15 -6.29 1.63
N VAL A 37 -1.83 -5.14 1.54
CA VAL A 37 -1.29 -3.99 0.81
C VAL A 37 -0.04 -3.48 1.50
N ASP A 38 -0.06 -3.27 2.81
CA ASP A 38 1.09 -2.74 3.56
C ASP A 38 2.25 -3.75 3.60
N SER A 39 1.95 -5.02 3.84
CA SER A 39 2.97 -6.08 3.90
C SER A 39 3.56 -6.43 2.52
N SER A 40 2.95 -6.01 1.41
CA SER A 40 3.49 -6.30 0.07
C SER A 40 4.71 -5.47 -0.34
N TRP A 41 5.07 -4.43 0.42
CA TRP A 41 6.19 -3.54 0.08
C TRP A 41 7.01 -3.07 1.30
N TYR A 42 6.70 -3.53 2.52
CA TYR A 42 7.41 -3.11 3.74
C TYR A 42 8.94 -3.30 3.66
N TYR A 43 9.41 -4.34 2.97
CA TYR A 43 10.84 -4.62 2.80
C TYR A 43 11.56 -3.52 2.00
N LEU A 44 10.88 -2.84 1.07
CA LEU A 44 11.42 -1.66 0.39
C LEU A 44 11.58 -0.49 1.34
N ARG A 45 10.64 -0.34 2.29
CA ARG A 45 10.66 0.78 3.23
C ARG A 45 11.84 0.69 4.20
N TYR A 46 12.33 -0.52 4.52
CA TYR A 46 13.53 -0.67 5.34
C TYR A 46 14.79 -0.10 4.68
N LEU A 47 14.85 -0.05 3.34
CA LEU A 47 15.99 0.53 2.63
C LEU A 47 16.01 2.07 2.71
N ASP A 48 14.84 2.69 2.91
CA ASP A 48 14.72 4.15 2.89
C ASP A 48 13.57 4.68 3.78
N PRO A 49 13.65 4.47 5.11
CA PRO A 49 12.51 4.65 6.02
C PRO A 49 12.10 6.11 6.25
N GLN A 50 12.97 7.07 5.94
CA GLN A 50 12.77 8.51 6.18
C GLN A 50 12.39 9.29 4.90
N ASN A 51 12.24 8.61 3.77
CA ASN A 51 11.90 9.28 2.52
C ASN A 51 10.42 9.64 2.48
N ASN A 52 10.12 10.94 2.39
CA ASN A 52 8.74 11.46 2.36
C ASN A 52 8.23 11.75 0.94
N SER A 53 9.07 11.58 -0.08
CA SER A 53 8.74 11.87 -1.47
C SER A 53 8.43 10.61 -2.29
N SER A 54 9.01 9.47 -1.92
CA SER A 54 8.77 8.18 -2.56
C SER A 54 8.75 7.03 -1.54
N ILE A 55 8.26 5.88 -2.00
CA ILE A 55 8.25 4.63 -1.20
C ILE A 55 9.67 4.25 -0.77
N CYS A 56 10.60 4.26 -1.73
CA CYS A 56 12.02 4.06 -1.57
C CYS A 56 12.75 4.74 -2.75
N ASP A 57 13.98 5.21 -2.55
CA ASP A 57 14.86 5.61 -3.65
C ASP A 57 15.18 4.41 -4.56
N ARG A 58 15.02 4.58 -5.88
CA ARG A 58 15.21 3.49 -6.86
C ARG A 58 16.64 2.94 -6.86
N SER A 59 17.65 3.77 -6.63
CA SER A 59 19.06 3.34 -6.57
C SER A 59 19.32 2.47 -5.34
N LYS A 60 18.72 2.80 -4.19
CA LYS A 60 18.81 1.98 -2.97
C LYS A 60 18.10 0.65 -3.17
N ALA A 61 16.90 0.66 -3.75
CA ALA A 61 16.17 -0.55 -4.10
C ALA A 61 16.96 -1.45 -5.05
N ALA A 62 17.53 -0.89 -6.13
CA ALA A 62 18.29 -1.65 -7.12
C ALA A 62 19.58 -2.28 -6.56
N ASN A 63 20.20 -1.65 -5.56
CA ASN A 63 21.43 -2.16 -4.94
C ASN A 63 21.20 -3.21 -3.86
N SER A 64 20.00 -3.29 -3.30
CA SER A 64 19.68 -4.15 -2.15
C SER A 64 18.62 -5.21 -2.43
N LEU A 65 18.11 -5.25 -3.66
CA LEU A 65 17.16 -6.26 -4.13
C LEU A 65 17.76 -7.07 -5.28
N PRO A 66 17.36 -8.35 -5.43
CA PRO A 66 16.37 -9.06 -4.60
C PRO A 66 16.90 -9.42 -3.19
N VAL A 67 15.98 -9.71 -2.26
CA VAL A 67 16.34 -10.21 -0.92
C VAL A 67 16.93 -11.62 -1.05
N ASP A 68 18.15 -11.84 -0.55
CA ASP A 68 18.86 -13.11 -0.72
C ASP A 68 18.19 -14.29 0.02
N VAL A 69 17.68 -14.03 1.22
CA VAL A 69 17.05 -15.05 2.07
C VAL A 69 15.82 -14.46 2.74
N TYR A 70 14.66 -15.05 2.48
CA TYR A 70 13.42 -14.75 3.18
C TYR A 70 12.94 -15.97 3.95
N ILE A 71 12.85 -15.86 5.28
CA ILE A 71 12.37 -16.93 6.16
C ILE A 71 10.97 -16.55 6.63
N GLY A 72 9.97 -17.36 6.28
CA GLY A 72 8.58 -17.13 6.64
C GLY A 72 7.78 -18.43 6.71
N GLY A 73 6.63 -18.39 7.37
CA GLY A 73 5.73 -19.54 7.49
C GLY A 73 5.06 -19.88 6.16
N MET A 74 4.81 -21.18 5.92
CA MET A 74 4.24 -21.68 4.66
C MET A 74 2.85 -21.09 4.35
N GLU A 75 2.13 -20.62 5.37
CA GLU A 75 0.81 -19.99 5.24
C GLU A 75 0.83 -18.71 4.38
N HIS A 76 1.97 -18.03 4.29
CA HIS A 76 2.12 -16.79 3.53
C HIS A 76 2.53 -16.99 2.06
N GLY A 77 2.86 -18.23 1.67
CA GLY A 77 3.51 -18.52 0.38
C GLY A 77 2.66 -18.26 -0.88
N LYS A 78 1.32 -18.24 -0.76
CA LYS A 78 0.43 -18.02 -1.93
C LYS A 78 0.02 -16.56 -2.13
N LEU A 79 -0.21 -15.83 -1.04
CA LEU A 79 -0.83 -14.51 -1.11
C LEU A 79 0.22 -13.40 -1.01
N LEU A 80 1.00 -13.38 0.06
CA LEU A 80 1.98 -12.32 0.30
C LEU A 80 3.08 -12.32 -0.77
N LEU A 81 3.66 -13.50 -1.04
CA LEU A 81 4.76 -13.63 -2.01
C LEU A 81 4.36 -13.15 -3.42
N SER A 82 3.16 -13.53 -3.88
CA SER A 82 2.64 -13.16 -5.20
C SER A 82 2.44 -11.64 -5.36
N VAL A 83 1.95 -10.96 -4.32
CA VAL A 83 1.76 -9.50 -4.35
C VAL A 83 3.12 -8.79 -4.31
N CYS A 84 4.09 -9.28 -3.53
CA CYS A 84 5.45 -8.74 -3.48
C CYS A 84 6.14 -8.81 -4.86
N GLU A 85 6.10 -9.96 -5.53
CA GLU A 85 6.69 -10.16 -6.86
C GLU A 85 6.07 -9.23 -7.90
N SER A 86 4.75 -9.06 -7.86
CA SER A 86 4.02 -8.16 -8.76
C SER A 86 4.44 -6.70 -8.60
N ASN A 87 4.74 -6.26 -7.38
CA ASN A 87 5.19 -4.90 -7.10
C ASN A 87 6.63 -4.66 -7.57
N LEU A 88 7.53 -5.65 -7.40
CA LEU A 88 8.90 -5.57 -7.92
C LEU A 88 8.91 -5.43 -9.45
N LEU A 89 8.08 -6.20 -10.16
CA LEU A 89 7.96 -6.10 -11.62
C LEU A 89 7.48 -4.72 -12.08
N LYS A 90 6.59 -4.06 -11.32
CA LYS A 90 6.14 -2.69 -11.62
C LYS A 90 7.24 -1.64 -11.41
N LEU A 91 8.07 -1.81 -10.38
CA LEU A 91 9.20 -0.92 -10.11
C LEU A 91 10.29 -1.03 -11.18
N HIS A 92 10.52 -2.23 -11.73
CA HIS A 92 11.50 -2.42 -12.82
C HIS A 92 11.03 -1.89 -14.19
N LYS A 93 9.72 -1.72 -14.41
CA LYS A 93 9.15 -1.28 -15.69
C LYS A 93 8.82 0.22 -15.78
N SER A 94 9.02 0.98 -14.70
CA SER A 94 8.73 2.42 -14.60
C SER A 94 9.99 3.23 -14.38
#